data_AF-A0A2H1X3X2-F1
#
_entry.id   AF-A0A2H1X3X2-F1
#
_cell.length_a   1.000
_cell.length_b   1.000
_cell.length_c   1.000
_cell.angle_alpha   90.00
_cell.angle_beta   90.00
_cell.angle_gamma   90.00
#
_symmetry.space_group_name_H-M   'P 1'
#
loop_
_entity.id
_entity.type
_entity.pdbx_description
1 polymer ?
#
loop_
_entity_poly.entity_id
_entity_poly.type
_entity_poly.pdbx_seq_one_letter_code
_entity_poly.pdbx_strand_id
1 'polypeptide(L)'
;MQSYIKLDNYYKTLSADAIGVDSICMDIVDSMNTTRSIWSKTLNCCKVRRTPEVVFLVSTGIISLLPILYYLVLRYCSPMRDLPNVLKQSRFKQSILRSLGRSN
;
A
#
# COMPACT_ATOMS: atom_id res chain seq x y z
N MET A 1 -13.53 22.62 -20.80
CA MET A 1 -12.40 21.90 -20.18
C MET A 1 -11.05 22.47 -20.59
N GLN A 2 -10.77 22.62 -21.89
CA GLN A 2 -9.48 23.16 -22.38
C GLN A 2 -9.17 24.59 -21.88
N SER A 3 -10.17 25.46 -21.74
CA SER A 3 -9.97 26.83 -21.23
C SER A 3 -9.48 26.86 -19.78
N TYR A 4 -10.01 25.98 -18.92
CA TYR A 4 -9.56 25.85 -17.53
C TYR A 4 -8.12 25.33 -17.46
N ILE A 5 -7.77 24.33 -18.27
CA ILE A 5 -6.41 23.77 -18.33
C ILE A 5 -5.41 24.84 -18.80
N LYS A 6 -5.77 25.61 -19.84
CA LYS A 6 -4.93 26.71 -20.34
C LYS A 6 -4.71 27.78 -19.27
N LEU A 7 -5.77 28.17 -18.55
CA LEU A 7 -5.68 29.14 -17.45
C LEU A 7 -4.83 28.63 -16.29
N ASP A 8 -5.02 27.38 -15.86
CA ASP A 8 -4.24 26.78 -14.77
C ASP A 8 -2.76 26.62 -15.13
N ASN A 9 -2.46 26.26 -16.38
CA ASN A 9 -1.08 26.19 -16.86
C ASN A 9 -0.44 27.58 -16.92
N TYR A 10 -1.16 28.61 -17.38
CA TYR A 10 -0.67 29.98 -17.37
C TYR A 10 -0.43 30.51 -15.94
N TYR A 11 -1.34 30.21 -15.02
CA TYR A 11 -1.15 30.54 -13.60
C TYR A 11 0.11 29.86 -13.03
N LYS A 12 0.36 28.59 -13.39
CA LYS A 12 1.56 27.86 -12.95
C LYS A 12 2.85 28.47 -13.48
N THR A 13 2.90 28.87 -14.74
CA THR A 13 4.07 29.57 -15.30
C THR A 13 4.28 30.90 -14.60
N LEU A 14 3.21 31.66 -14.39
CA LEU A 14 3.26 32.93 -13.65
C LEU A 14 3.76 32.76 -12.22
N SER A 15 3.35 31.68 -11.54
CA SER A 15 3.79 31.38 -10.17
C SER A 15 5.18 30.75 -10.06
N ALA A 16 5.74 30.26 -11.16
CA ALA A 16 7.06 29.64 -11.21
C ALA A 16 8.15 30.64 -11.59
N ASP A 17 7.82 31.62 -12.45
CA ASP A 17 8.73 32.71 -12.82
C ASP A 17 8.90 33.73 -11.69
N ALA A 18 7.91 33.82 -10.80
CA ALA A 18 7.93 34.68 -9.63
C ALA A 18 8.46 33.87 -8.43
N ILE A 19 9.37 34.43 -7.62
CA ILE A 19 10.19 33.78 -6.56
C ILE A 19 9.36 33.06 -5.47
N GLY A 20 8.04 33.14 -5.55
CA GLY A 20 7.07 32.36 -4.78
C GLY A 20 5.67 32.90 -5.03
N VAL A 21 4.66 32.27 -4.43
CA VAL A 21 3.26 32.73 -4.48
C VAL A 21 3.11 34.15 -3.91
N ASP A 22 4.04 34.57 -3.04
CA ASP A 22 4.10 35.90 -2.41
C ASP A 22 4.38 37.06 -3.38
N SER A 23 4.83 36.75 -4.60
CA SER A 23 5.13 37.77 -5.62
C SER A 23 3.99 37.96 -6.64
N ILE A 24 2.88 37.23 -6.48
CA ILE A 24 1.68 37.37 -7.30
C ILE A 24 0.68 38.27 -6.57
N CYS A 25 -0.01 39.15 -7.31
CA CYS A 25 -1.07 39.97 -6.74
C CYS A 25 -2.16 39.08 -6.10
N MET A 26 -2.58 39.44 -4.89
CA MET A 26 -3.59 38.69 -4.14
C MET A 26 -4.89 38.49 -4.92
N ASP A 27 -5.34 39.49 -5.68
CA ASP A 27 -6.55 39.41 -6.50
C ASP A 27 -6.50 38.27 -7.54
N ILE A 28 -5.32 38.00 -8.10
CA ILE A 28 -5.11 36.91 -9.07
C ILE A 28 -5.18 35.57 -8.34
N VAL A 29 -4.58 35.47 -7.15
CA VAL A 29 -4.62 34.28 -6.30
C VAL A 29 -6.07 33.96 -5.89
N ASP A 30 -6.82 34.97 -5.45
CA ASP A 30 -8.21 34.83 -5.03
C ASP A 30 -9.14 34.46 -6.19
N SER A 31 -8.95 35.09 -7.36
CA SER A 31 -9.69 34.74 -8.58
C SER A 31 -9.41 33.30 -9.01
N MET A 32 -8.15 32.86 -8.92
CA MET A 32 -7.78 31.49 -9.25
C MET A 32 -8.32 30.47 -8.23
N ASN A 33 -8.29 30.79 -6.93
CA ASN A 33 -8.86 29.95 -5.88
C ASN A 33 -10.38 29.80 -6.04
N THR A 34 -11.08 30.89 -6.37
CA THR A 34 -12.51 30.86 -6.67
C THR A 34 -12.80 29.98 -7.89
N THR A 35 -12.03 30.15 -8.97
CA THR A 35 -12.17 29.34 -10.19
C THR A 35 -11.94 27.85 -9.92
N ARG A 36 -10.91 27.50 -9.14
CA ARG A 36 -10.63 26.11 -8.72
C ARG A 36 -11.74 25.53 -7.84
N SER A 37 -12.32 26.33 -6.95
CA SER A 37 -13.45 25.93 -6.10
C SER A 37 -14.68 25.61 -6.94
N ILE A 38 -15.07 26.50 -7.85
CA ILE A 38 -16.23 26.29 -8.76
C ILE A 38 -15.99 25.06 -9.65
N TRP A 39 -14.80 24.92 -10.21
CA TRP A 39 -14.44 23.80 -11.07
C TRP A 39 -14.50 22.44 -10.35
N SER A 40 -13.97 22.38 -9.13
CA SER A 40 -13.90 21.14 -8.35
C SER A 40 -15.20 20.80 -7.63
N LYS A 41 -15.80 21.75 -6.90
CA LYS A 41 -16.95 21.50 -6.01
C LYS A 41 -18.29 21.69 -6.70
N THR A 42 -18.46 22.78 -7.45
CA THR A 42 -19.76 23.13 -8.05
C THR A 42 -20.01 22.34 -9.33
N LEU A 43 -19.02 22.29 -10.22
CA LEU A 43 -19.12 21.61 -11.50
C LEU A 43 -18.68 20.14 -11.46
N ASN A 44 -18.14 19.65 -10.33
CA ASN A 44 -17.63 18.29 -10.16
C ASN A 44 -16.74 17.81 -11.32
N CYS A 45 -15.98 18.73 -11.93
CA CYS A 45 -15.17 18.44 -13.11
C CYS A 45 -13.84 17.75 -12.75
N CYS A 46 -13.49 17.67 -11.47
CA CYS A 46 -12.30 16.97 -10.97
C CYS A 46 -12.57 15.45 -10.84
N LYS A 47 -12.92 14.77 -11.95
CA LYS A 47 -13.21 13.33 -11.94
C LYS A 47 -11.96 12.45 -11.84
N VAL A 48 -10.81 12.93 -12.34
CA VAL A 48 -9.54 12.19 -12.37
C VAL A 48 -9.02 11.84 -10.97
N ARG A 49 -9.34 12.64 -9.95
CA ARG A 49 -8.87 12.40 -8.57
C ARG A 49 -9.73 11.40 -7.80
N ARG A 50 -10.98 11.15 -8.22
CA ARG A 50 -11.90 10.20 -7.54
C ARG A 50 -11.66 8.74 -7.90
N THR A 51 -11.07 8.44 -9.05
CA THR A 51 -10.92 7.07 -9.54
C THR A 51 -9.74 6.27 -8.97
N PRO A 52 -8.57 6.83 -8.63
CA PRO A 52 -7.45 6.03 -8.11
C PRO A 52 -7.61 5.65 -6.63
N GLU A 53 -8.51 6.29 -5.88
CA GLU A 53 -8.67 6.04 -4.45
C GLU A 53 -9.14 4.61 -4.16
N VAL A 54 -10.10 4.09 -4.93
CA VAL A 54 -10.63 2.74 -4.72
C VAL A 54 -9.58 1.68 -5.01
N VAL A 55 -8.83 1.82 -6.11
CA VAL A 55 -7.78 0.87 -6.50
C VAL A 55 -6.65 0.88 -5.48
N PHE A 56 -6.27 2.07 -4.99
CA PHE A 56 -5.27 2.21 -3.93
C PHE A 56 -5.72 1.56 -2.62
N LEU A 57 -6.98 1.76 -2.22
CA LEU A 57 -7.53 1.17 -0.99
C LEU A 57 -7.61 -0.35 -1.07
N VAL A 58 -8.05 -0.90 -2.20
CA VAL A 58 -8.15 -2.36 -2.41
C VAL A 58 -6.76 -3.00 -2.41
N SER A 59 -5.80 -2.44 -3.15
CA SER A 59 -4.44 -2.98 -3.21
C SER A 59 -3.75 -2.94 -1.84
N THR A 60 -3.85 -1.81 -1.14
CA THR A 60 -3.31 -1.67 0.22
C THR A 60 -3.97 -2.65 1.18
N GLY A 61 -5.30 -2.79 1.14
CA GLY A 61 -6.03 -3.74 1.98
C GLY A 61 -5.58 -5.18 1.78
N ILE A 62 -5.38 -5.62 0.53
CA ILE A 62 -4.87 -6.96 0.22
C ILE A 62 -3.47 -7.16 0.81
N ILE A 63 -2.56 -6.21 0.59
CA ILE A 63 -1.17 -6.30 1.07
C ILE A 63 -1.12 -6.33 2.60
N SER A 64 -1.94 -5.53 3.27
CA SER A 64 -2.03 -5.52 4.74
C SER A 64 -2.62 -6.81 5.32
N LEU A 65 -3.47 -7.51 4.57
CA LEU A 65 -4.10 -8.75 5.02
C LEU A 65 -3.21 -9.99 4.83
N LEU A 66 -2.25 -9.94 3.91
CA LEU A 66 -1.28 -11.03 3.66
C LEU A 66 -0.55 -11.53 4.91
N PRO A 67 0.07 -10.69 5.78
CA PRO A 67 0.75 -11.18 6.97
C PRO A 67 -0.22 -11.85 7.95
N ILE A 68 -1.45 -11.34 8.08
CA ILE A 68 -2.49 -11.91 8.94
C ILE A 68 -2.85 -13.32 8.44
N LEU A 69 -3.12 -13.46 7.14
CA LEU A 69 -3.38 -14.75 6.53
C LEU A 69 -2.21 -15.72 6.68
N TYR A 70 -0.98 -15.25 6.51
CA TYR A 70 0.23 -16.07 6.69
C TYR A 70 0.30 -16.66 8.10
N TYR A 71 0.08 -15.86 9.15
CA TYR A 71 0.10 -16.36 10.52
C TYR A 71 -1.10 -17.26 10.86
N LEU A 72 -2.27 -17.00 10.29
CA LEU A 72 -3.43 -17.89 10.44
C LEU A 72 -3.17 -19.24 9.78
N VAL A 73 -2.65 -19.26 8.55
CA VAL A 73 -2.26 -20.48 7.84
C VAL A 73 -1.20 -21.23 8.63
N LEU A 74 -0.18 -20.56 9.16
CA LEU A 74 0.77 -21.22 10.05
C LEU A 74 0.05 -21.80 11.27
N ARG A 75 -0.79 -21.06 11.99
CA ARG A 75 -1.45 -21.56 13.19
C ARG A 75 -2.33 -22.77 12.94
N TYR A 76 -3.11 -22.79 11.86
CA TYR A 76 -4.08 -23.84 11.57
C TYR A 76 -3.51 -24.99 10.72
N CYS A 77 -2.50 -24.72 9.88
CA CYS A 77 -1.81 -25.75 9.07
C CYS A 77 -0.49 -26.25 9.68
N SER A 78 0.01 -25.69 10.79
CA SER A 78 1.12 -26.27 11.58
C SER A 78 0.89 -27.73 11.99
N PRO A 79 -0.30 -28.16 12.46
CA PRO A 79 -0.52 -29.59 12.75
C PRO A 79 -0.43 -30.49 11.51
N MET A 80 -0.47 -29.96 10.28
CA MET A 80 -0.21 -30.73 9.06
C MET A 80 1.29 -30.89 8.76
N ARG A 81 2.17 -30.13 9.43
CA ARG A 81 3.63 -30.21 9.25
C ARG A 81 4.33 -31.02 10.35
N ASP A 82 3.72 -31.12 11.53
CA ASP A 82 4.25 -31.92 12.63
C ASP A 82 3.58 -33.30 12.69
N LEU A 83 4.35 -34.31 12.27
CA LEU A 83 4.21 -35.76 12.51
C LEU A 83 3.37 -36.56 11.48
N PRO A 84 3.87 -37.68 10.89
CA PRO A 84 4.76 -38.66 11.53
C PRO A 84 5.80 -39.31 10.60
N ASN A 85 7.11 -39.17 10.86
CA ASN A 85 8.08 -40.26 10.59
C ASN A 85 9.49 -39.96 11.08
N VAL A 86 9.86 -38.68 11.19
CA VAL A 86 11.28 -38.32 11.45
C VAL A 86 11.66 -38.38 12.93
N LEU A 87 10.72 -38.13 13.87
CA LEU A 87 11.00 -38.15 15.31
C LEU A 87 10.90 -39.53 15.97
N LYS A 88 10.18 -40.51 15.37
CA LYS A 88 10.15 -41.89 15.90
C LYS A 88 11.46 -42.64 15.64
N GLN A 89 12.21 -42.28 14.61
CA GLN A 89 13.35 -43.07 14.15
C GLN A 89 14.66 -42.79 14.91
N SER A 90 14.80 -41.63 15.57
CA SER A 90 16.04 -41.25 16.26
C SER A 90 16.25 -41.98 17.60
N ARG A 91 15.21 -42.07 18.46
CA ARG A 91 15.38 -42.67 19.80
C ARG A 91 15.51 -44.19 19.81
N PHE A 92 14.83 -44.88 18.90
CA PHE A 92 14.88 -46.35 18.82
C PHE A 92 16.23 -46.84 18.30
N LYS A 93 16.80 -46.16 17.30
CA LYS A 93 18.16 -46.45 16.79
C LYS A 93 19.23 -46.21 17.86
N GLN A 94 19.10 -45.12 18.64
CA GLN A 94 20.04 -44.82 19.74
C GLN A 94 20.00 -45.90 20.84
N SER A 95 18.81 -46.43 21.17
CA SER A 95 18.66 -47.47 22.18
C SER A 95 19.24 -48.82 21.73
N ILE A 96 19.04 -49.19 20.46
CA ILE A 96 19.58 -50.43 19.89
C ILE A 96 21.11 -50.38 19.81
N LEU A 97 21.69 -49.25 19.37
CA LEU A 97 23.14 -49.08 19.31
C LEU A 97 23.80 -49.15 20.70
N ARG A 98 23.15 -48.60 21.74
CA ARG A 98 23.63 -48.70 23.13
C ARG A 98 23.51 -50.11 23.70
N SER A 99 22.51 -50.87 23.29
CA SER A 99 22.32 -52.28 23.69
C SER A 99 23.38 -53.19 23.04
N LEU A 100 23.67 -53.00 21.76
CA LEU A 100 24.69 -53.77 21.03
C LEU A 100 26.12 -53.45 21.50
N GLY A 101 26.41 -52.18 21.81
CA GLY A 101 27.73 -51.75 22.30
C GLY A 101 28.06 -52.20 23.73
N ARG A 102 27.13 -52.85 24.45
CA ARG A 102 27.32 -53.37 25.82
C ARG A 102 27.50 -54.90 25.85
N SER A 103 27.51 -55.54 24.69
CA SER A 103 27.63 -57.01 24.52
C SER A 103 28.99 -57.46 23.94
N ASN A 104 30.00 -56.59 23.95
CA ASN A 104 31.40 -56.92 23.65
C ASN A 104 32.30 -56.49 24.82
#